data_AF-A0A4Q5AR77-F1
#
_entry.id   AF-A0A4Q5AR77-F1
#
_cell.length_a   1.000
_cell.length_b   1.000
_cell.length_c   1.000
_cell.angle_alpha   90.00
_cell.angle_beta   90.00
_cell.angle_gamma   90.00
#
_symmetry.space_group_name_H-M   'P 1'
#
loop_
_entity.id
_entity.type
_entity.pdbx_description
1 polymer ?
#
loop_
_entity_poly.entity_id
_entity_poly.type
_entity_poly.pdbx_seq_one_letter_code
_entity_poly.pdbx_strand_id
1 'polypeptide(L)'
;MPLIGILAALVIFLLIFMMPSCSNNEPNRNDYNVTVPESTYNRTKLDSGLPYDSNCIDDQLGWFENRTSAAKRLKVFYDKTGIQPYILFAKYNPKLTTDGEKQAWAREWYDDHIDNEDTLLFVYFAEQDVDNDVGYMTLVNGKHVSSIMDAQATEIFWTYLDEYWFSDRSTDDAIVATFDSTADRIMTKTTTRNDVHKWVIIAVIVIGVLAIGAVVAWMLIKRKREHEQYVERMVTTPLDEARDPILEKYDQADHNDQVGQEQKGQ
;
A
#
# COMPACT_ATOMS: atom_id res chain seq x y z
N MET A 1 7.58 33.47 -24.91
CA MET A 1 6.24 33.13 -24.40
C MET A 1 5.72 31.74 -24.79
N PRO A 2 6.00 31.13 -25.97
CA PRO A 2 5.38 29.83 -26.31
C PRO A 2 5.99 28.65 -25.53
N LEU A 3 7.27 28.72 -25.15
CA LEU A 3 7.97 27.62 -24.48
C LEU A 3 7.37 27.27 -23.09
N ILE A 4 6.90 28.29 -22.36
CA ILE A 4 6.30 28.12 -21.03
C ILE A 4 4.91 27.46 -21.14
N GLY A 5 4.13 27.86 -22.16
CA GLY A 5 2.85 27.23 -22.45
C GLY A 5 2.98 25.76 -22.88
N ILE A 6 4.02 25.44 -23.65
CA ILE A 6 4.32 24.06 -24.09
C ILE A 6 4.75 23.19 -22.90
N LEU A 7 5.59 23.73 -22.00
CA LEU A 7 6.03 23.00 -20.82
C LEU A 7 4.88 22.74 -19.83
N ALA A 8 4.02 23.74 -19.62
CA ALA A 8 2.83 23.62 -18.78
C ALA A 8 1.82 22.62 -19.39
N ALA A 9 1.62 22.63 -20.70
CA ALA A 9 0.76 21.68 -21.40
C ALA A 9 1.30 20.24 -21.33
N LEU A 10 2.62 20.05 -21.41
CA LEU A 10 3.24 18.73 -21.26
C LEU A 10 3.07 18.15 -19.85
N VAL A 11 3.19 18.99 -18.81
CA VAL A 11 2.96 18.56 -17.42
C VAL A 11 1.49 18.19 -17.20
N ILE A 12 0.56 18.96 -17.76
CA ILE A 12 -0.89 18.67 -17.69
C ILE A 12 -1.22 17.38 -18.48
N PHE A 13 -0.62 17.18 -19.65
CA PHE A 13 -0.79 15.97 -20.45
C PHE A 13 -0.26 14.72 -19.73
N LEU A 14 0.88 14.83 -19.03
CA LEU A 14 1.46 13.74 -18.22
C LEU A 14 0.58 13.38 -17.01
N LEU A 15 -0.08 14.38 -16.40
CA LEU A 15 -1.06 14.17 -15.32
C LEU A 15 -2.34 13.49 -15.81
N ILE A 16 -2.78 13.76 -17.04
CA ILE A 16 -3.97 13.13 -17.66
C ILE A 16 -3.67 11.69 -18.09
N PHE A 17 -2.46 11.41 -18.61
CA PHE A 17 -2.04 10.07 -19.02
C PHE A 17 -1.79 9.11 -17.84
N MET A 18 -1.65 9.65 -16.62
CA MET A 18 -1.54 8.87 -15.38
C MET A 18 -2.89 8.48 -14.76
N MET A 19 -4.02 8.91 -15.33
CA MET A 19 -5.30 8.29 -14.97
C MET A 19 -5.30 6.84 -15.49
N PRO A 20 -5.62 5.84 -14.67
CA PRO A 20 -5.61 4.46 -15.13
C PRO A 20 -6.66 4.31 -16.23
N SER A 21 -6.20 4.10 -17.47
CA SER A 21 -7.04 3.42 -18.46
C SER A 21 -7.35 2.07 -17.86
N CYS A 22 -8.64 1.79 -17.56
CA CYS A 22 -9.08 0.45 -17.21
C CYS A 22 -8.81 -0.46 -18.42
N SER A 23 -7.61 -1.03 -18.48
CA SER A 23 -7.24 -2.09 -19.40
C SER A 23 -7.62 -3.39 -18.72
N ASN A 24 -8.67 -4.02 -19.23
CA ASN A 24 -9.05 -5.37 -18.88
C ASN A 24 -7.97 -6.30 -19.46
N ASN A 25 -7.00 -6.68 -18.64
CA ASN A 25 -6.10 -7.76 -18.99
C ASN A 25 -6.86 -9.08 -18.83
N GLU A 26 -7.28 -9.65 -19.96
CA GLU A 26 -7.63 -11.07 -20.05
C GLU A 26 -6.45 -11.93 -19.59
N PRO A 27 -6.61 -12.81 -18.60
CA PRO A 27 -5.55 -13.71 -18.19
C PRO A 27 -5.52 -14.93 -19.12
N ASN A 28 -4.40 -15.10 -19.83
CA ASN A 28 -4.10 -16.33 -20.55
C ASN A 28 -3.14 -17.20 -19.74
N ARG A 29 -3.70 -18.29 -19.19
CA ARG A 29 -3.15 -19.63 -18.86
C ARG A 29 -2.05 -19.84 -17.78
N ASN A 30 -2.48 -20.63 -16.79
CA ASN A 30 -1.83 -21.80 -16.19
C ASN A 30 -0.67 -21.62 -15.19
N ASP A 31 -0.96 -20.99 -14.05
CA ASP A 31 -0.35 -21.30 -12.76
C ASP A 31 -1.48 -21.37 -11.74
N TYR A 32 -1.46 -22.34 -10.82
CA TYR A 32 -2.34 -22.32 -9.64
C TYR A 32 -1.87 -21.18 -8.72
N ASN A 33 -2.15 -19.94 -9.10
CA ASN A 33 -1.89 -18.76 -8.29
C ASN A 33 -3.01 -18.66 -7.24
N VAL A 34 -2.75 -19.20 -6.04
CA VAL A 34 -3.59 -18.94 -4.87
C VAL A 34 -3.61 -17.43 -4.65
N THR A 35 -4.75 -16.81 -4.89
CA THR A 35 -4.90 -15.36 -4.73
C THR A 35 -5.28 -15.08 -3.29
N VAL A 36 -4.28 -14.72 -2.47
CA VAL A 36 -4.51 -14.38 -1.07
C VAL A 36 -5.30 -13.06 -0.96
N PRO A 37 -6.44 -13.03 -0.23
CA PRO A 37 -7.24 -11.82 -0.07
C PRO A 37 -6.45 -10.62 0.45
N GLU A 38 -6.94 -9.41 0.16
CA GLU A 38 -6.35 -8.17 0.67
C GLU A 38 -6.70 -7.94 2.14
N SER A 39 -5.69 -7.55 2.93
CA SER A 39 -5.87 -7.05 4.30
C SER A 39 -6.21 -5.56 4.27
N THR A 40 -7.49 -5.21 4.15
CA THR A 40 -7.89 -3.84 3.74
C THR A 40 -7.82 -2.77 4.84
N TYR A 41 -7.55 -3.15 6.09
CA TYR A 41 -7.39 -2.20 7.20
C TYR A 41 -6.31 -2.64 8.19
N ASN A 42 -5.82 -1.66 8.96
CA ASN A 42 -4.72 -1.86 9.90
C ASN A 42 -5.22 -2.45 11.22
N ARG A 43 -4.65 -3.59 11.62
CA ARG A 43 -4.87 -4.22 12.92
C ARG A 43 -3.81 -3.78 13.92
N THR A 44 -4.20 -3.70 15.18
CA THR A 44 -3.29 -3.42 16.29
C THR A 44 -3.08 -4.71 17.06
N LYS A 45 -1.83 -4.98 17.43
CA LYS A 45 -1.47 -6.15 18.24
C LYS A 45 -2.29 -6.15 19.54
N LEU A 46 -2.82 -7.31 19.92
CA LEU A 46 -3.50 -7.51 21.19
C LEU A 46 -2.51 -7.38 22.35
N ASP A 47 -2.89 -6.62 23.37
CA ASP A 47 -2.16 -6.56 24.63
C ASP A 47 -2.86 -7.44 25.65
N SER A 48 -2.58 -8.76 25.60
CA SER A 48 -3.19 -9.74 26.50
C SER A 48 -2.67 -9.63 27.93
N GLY A 49 -1.49 -9.04 28.14
CA GLY A 49 -0.77 -9.11 29.41
C GLY A 49 -0.34 -10.52 29.84
N LEU A 50 -0.72 -11.55 29.08
CA LEU A 50 -0.39 -12.95 29.32
C LEU A 50 0.86 -13.34 28.54
N PRO A 51 1.85 -14.03 29.15
CA PRO A 51 3.01 -14.53 28.42
C PRO A 51 2.58 -15.65 27.45
N TYR A 52 3.36 -15.82 26.38
CA TYR A 52 3.20 -16.94 25.46
C TYR A 52 3.33 -18.29 26.19
N ASP A 53 2.37 -19.18 25.98
CA ASP A 53 2.41 -20.57 26.43
C ASP A 53 2.74 -21.52 25.25
N SER A 54 3.80 -22.30 25.41
CA SER A 54 4.21 -23.33 24.43
C SER A 54 3.40 -24.62 24.52
N ASN A 55 2.57 -24.80 25.54
CA ASN A 55 1.65 -25.93 25.67
C ASN A 55 0.39 -25.68 24.83
N CYS A 56 0.58 -25.43 23.53
CA CYS A 56 -0.45 -24.94 22.63
C CYS A 56 -0.83 -25.93 21.53
N ILE A 57 -0.40 -27.18 21.62
CA ILE A 57 -0.69 -28.24 20.65
C ILE A 57 -1.18 -29.47 21.41
N ASP A 58 -2.47 -29.79 21.26
CA ASP A 58 -3.06 -31.06 21.63
C ASP A 58 -3.31 -31.89 20.35
N ASP A 59 -2.39 -32.81 20.07
CA ASP A 59 -2.46 -33.68 18.91
C ASP A 59 -2.81 -35.11 19.35
N GLN A 60 -4.09 -35.43 19.27
CA GLN A 60 -4.62 -36.73 19.66
C GLN A 60 -4.44 -37.79 18.56
N LEU A 61 -4.10 -37.38 17.34
CA LEU A 61 -3.90 -38.26 16.19
C LEU A 61 -2.44 -38.74 16.06
N GLY A 62 -1.50 -38.00 16.64
CA GLY A 62 -0.07 -38.29 16.48
C GLY A 62 0.50 -37.81 15.16
N TRP A 63 -0.13 -36.81 14.53
CA TRP A 63 0.27 -36.30 13.21
C TRP A 63 1.40 -35.28 13.29
N PHE A 64 1.64 -34.67 14.46
CA PHE A 64 2.80 -33.80 14.64
C PHE A 64 4.06 -34.62 14.90
N GLU A 65 5.07 -34.46 14.05
CA GLU A 65 6.37 -35.10 14.18
C GLU A 65 7.15 -34.54 15.39
N ASN A 66 7.10 -33.21 15.60
CA ASN A 66 7.81 -32.53 16.68
C ASN A 66 7.00 -31.35 17.23
N ARG A 67 6.04 -31.67 18.09
CA ARG A 67 5.17 -30.70 18.80
C ARG A 67 5.96 -29.60 19.52
N THR A 68 7.07 -29.93 20.18
CA THR A 68 7.88 -28.93 20.90
C THR A 68 8.51 -27.91 19.96
N SER A 69 8.99 -28.36 18.79
CA SER A 69 9.53 -27.47 17.76
C SER A 69 8.42 -26.63 17.13
N ALA A 70 7.31 -27.25 16.73
CA ALA A 70 6.16 -26.59 16.14
C ALA A 70 5.60 -25.49 17.08
N ALA A 71 5.38 -25.81 18.36
CA ALA A 71 4.95 -24.84 19.37
C ALA A 71 5.90 -23.63 19.44
N LYS A 72 7.21 -23.86 19.57
CA LYS A 72 8.18 -22.75 19.61
C LYS A 72 8.11 -21.84 18.39
N ARG A 73 7.85 -22.40 17.21
CA ARG A 73 7.72 -21.60 15.97
C ARG A 73 6.40 -20.82 15.92
N LEU A 74 5.30 -21.39 16.41
CA LEU A 74 4.01 -20.70 16.55
C LEU A 74 4.08 -19.43 17.41
N LYS A 75 5.12 -19.28 18.24
CA LYS A 75 5.37 -18.03 18.96
C LYS A 75 5.46 -16.81 18.05
N VAL A 76 5.87 -16.97 16.77
CA VAL A 76 5.93 -15.87 15.80
C VAL A 76 4.55 -15.24 15.59
N PHE A 77 3.51 -16.06 15.47
CA PHE A 77 2.12 -15.58 15.42
C PHE A 77 1.77 -14.73 16.64
N TYR A 78 2.00 -15.25 17.85
CA TYR A 78 1.77 -14.51 19.10
C TYR A 78 2.59 -13.21 19.17
N ASP A 79 3.84 -13.23 18.74
CA ASP A 79 4.71 -12.05 18.79
C ASP A 79 4.21 -10.93 17.88
N LYS A 80 3.57 -11.28 16.76
CA LYS A 80 3.00 -10.31 15.80
C LYS A 80 1.60 -9.87 16.18
N THR A 81 0.74 -10.78 16.59
CA THR A 81 -0.70 -10.52 16.79
C THR A 81 -1.09 -10.31 18.25
N GLY A 82 -0.31 -10.85 19.20
CA GLY A 82 -0.64 -10.88 20.62
C GLY A 82 -1.63 -11.98 21.01
N ILE A 83 -2.08 -12.77 20.04
CA ILE A 83 -3.05 -13.85 20.23
C ILE A 83 -2.29 -15.13 20.57
N GLN A 84 -2.75 -15.85 21.59
CA GLN A 84 -2.25 -17.20 21.88
C GLN A 84 -2.84 -18.19 20.86
N PRO A 85 -2.04 -18.84 20.00
CA PRO A 85 -2.56 -19.93 19.17
C PRO A 85 -2.80 -21.15 20.06
N TYR A 86 -3.82 -21.95 19.75
CA TYR A 86 -4.03 -23.28 20.31
C TYR A 86 -4.49 -24.22 19.19
N ILE A 87 -3.84 -25.37 19.05
CA ILE A 87 -4.07 -26.33 17.98
C ILE A 87 -4.57 -27.62 18.60
N LEU A 88 -5.75 -28.08 18.16
CA LEU A 88 -6.35 -29.34 18.58
C LEU A 88 -6.58 -30.23 17.36
N PHE A 89 -5.93 -31.39 17.31
CA PHE A 89 -6.25 -32.45 16.36
C PHE A 89 -7.06 -33.50 17.10
N ALA A 90 -8.37 -33.40 16.98
CA ALA A 90 -9.33 -34.23 17.71
C ALA A 90 -9.51 -35.59 17.03
N LYS A 91 -9.56 -36.65 17.85
CA LYS A 91 -9.93 -37.99 17.39
C LYS A 91 -11.35 -38.03 16.83
N TYR A 92 -11.59 -38.98 15.93
CA TYR A 92 -12.92 -39.25 15.40
C TYR A 92 -13.93 -39.47 16.53
N ASN A 93 -15.03 -38.74 16.46
CA ASN A 93 -16.15 -38.87 17.38
C ASN A 93 -17.42 -39.21 16.59
N PRO A 94 -17.95 -40.45 16.69
CA PRO A 94 -19.11 -40.87 15.91
C PRO A 94 -20.41 -40.14 16.28
N LYS A 95 -20.41 -39.36 17.37
CA LYS A 95 -21.57 -38.54 17.77
C LYS A 95 -21.62 -37.18 17.06
N LEU A 96 -20.51 -36.74 16.45
CA LEU A 96 -20.43 -35.46 15.74
C LEU A 96 -20.55 -35.72 14.24
N THR A 97 -21.77 -35.64 13.73
CA THR A 97 -22.11 -36.08 12.37
C THR A 97 -22.16 -34.94 11.36
N THR A 98 -22.36 -33.70 11.83
CA THR A 98 -22.47 -32.51 10.98
C THR A 98 -21.41 -31.47 11.35
N ASP A 99 -21.04 -30.63 10.39
CA ASP A 99 -20.11 -29.50 10.62
C ASP A 99 -20.61 -28.55 11.70
N GLY A 100 -21.94 -28.34 11.79
CA GLY A 100 -22.56 -27.53 12.83
C GLY A 100 -22.39 -28.12 14.24
N GLU A 101 -22.52 -29.44 14.38
CA GLU A 101 -22.25 -30.14 15.64
C GLU A 101 -20.76 -30.07 16.02
N LYS A 102 -19.87 -30.29 15.05
CA LYS A 102 -18.41 -30.17 15.25
C LYS A 102 -18.03 -28.75 15.68
N GLN A 103 -18.58 -27.72 15.03
CA GLN A 103 -18.33 -26.33 15.41
C GLN A 103 -18.90 -25.99 16.80
N ALA A 104 -20.11 -26.46 17.13
CA ALA A 104 -20.69 -26.25 18.47
C ALA A 104 -19.83 -26.91 19.55
N TRP A 105 -19.40 -28.15 19.31
CA TRP A 105 -18.51 -28.88 20.20
C TRP A 105 -17.16 -28.17 20.37
N ALA A 106 -16.57 -27.61 19.31
CA ALA A 106 -15.32 -26.87 19.41
C ALA A 106 -15.43 -25.63 20.32
N ARG A 107 -16.60 -24.97 20.32
CA ARG A 107 -16.88 -23.83 21.20
C ARG A 107 -17.03 -24.26 22.66
N GLU A 108 -17.77 -25.34 22.90
CA GLU A 108 -17.89 -25.93 24.25
C GLU A 108 -16.52 -26.38 24.77
N TRP A 109 -15.72 -27.04 23.92
CA TRP A 109 -14.36 -27.43 24.27
C TRP A 109 -13.49 -26.22 24.63
N TYR A 110 -13.59 -25.13 23.87
CA TYR A 110 -12.89 -23.87 24.19
C TYR A 110 -13.27 -23.37 25.58
N ASP A 111 -14.57 -23.24 25.85
CA ASP A 111 -15.08 -22.72 27.12
C ASP A 111 -14.68 -23.60 28.32
N ASP A 112 -14.56 -24.91 28.12
CA ASP A 112 -14.19 -25.88 29.17
C ASP A 112 -12.68 -25.97 29.43
N HIS A 113 -11.82 -25.63 28.46
CA HIS A 113 -10.37 -25.89 28.53
C HIS A 113 -9.50 -24.63 28.45
N ILE A 114 -10.04 -23.51 28.00
CA ILE A 114 -9.30 -22.26 27.81
C ILE A 114 -9.92 -21.16 28.67
N ASP A 115 -9.23 -20.82 29.75
CA ASP A 115 -9.72 -19.86 30.76
C ASP A 115 -9.55 -18.37 30.37
N ASN A 116 -9.16 -18.07 29.12
CA ASN A 116 -8.88 -16.70 28.67
C ASN A 116 -9.55 -16.36 27.34
N GLU A 117 -9.75 -15.07 27.08
CA GLU A 117 -10.43 -14.56 25.87
C GLU A 117 -9.46 -14.16 24.73
N ASP A 118 -8.16 -14.43 24.90
CA ASP A 118 -7.06 -13.97 24.03
C ASP A 118 -6.48 -15.11 23.17
N THR A 119 -7.11 -16.29 23.21
CA THR A 119 -6.68 -17.50 22.51
C THR A 119 -7.49 -17.73 21.23
N LEU A 120 -6.80 -18.06 20.14
CA LEU A 120 -7.38 -18.57 18.90
C LEU A 120 -7.23 -20.09 18.88
N LEU A 121 -8.34 -20.81 18.92
CA LEU A 121 -8.37 -22.26 18.82
C LEU A 121 -8.59 -22.69 17.36
N PHE A 122 -7.67 -23.49 16.84
CA PHE A 122 -7.83 -24.25 15.61
C PHE A 122 -8.14 -25.71 15.95
N VAL A 123 -9.18 -26.26 15.35
CA VAL A 123 -9.58 -27.66 15.54
C VAL A 123 -9.64 -28.38 14.21
N TYR A 124 -8.94 -29.51 14.13
CA TYR A 124 -9.11 -30.53 13.09
C TYR A 124 -9.90 -31.71 13.66
N PHE A 125 -10.98 -32.11 12.99
CA PHE A 125 -11.79 -33.27 13.35
C PHE A 125 -11.47 -34.43 12.41
N ALA A 126 -10.84 -35.48 12.93
CA ALA A 126 -10.60 -36.66 12.12
C ALA A 126 -11.91 -37.33 11.70
N GLU A 127 -11.95 -37.84 10.46
CA GLU A 127 -13.02 -38.71 9.98
C GLU A 127 -12.80 -40.15 10.42
N GLN A 128 -13.78 -41.02 10.19
CA GLN A 128 -13.68 -42.44 10.54
C GLN A 128 -12.51 -43.11 9.81
N ASP A 129 -12.31 -42.78 8.53
CA ASP A 129 -11.16 -43.19 7.73
C ASP A 129 -10.09 -42.10 7.75
N VAL A 130 -9.39 -42.01 8.89
CA VAL A 130 -8.42 -40.96 9.22
C VAL A 130 -7.33 -40.79 8.14
N ASP A 131 -6.94 -41.88 7.49
CA ASP A 131 -5.82 -41.89 6.53
C ASP A 131 -6.25 -41.50 5.11
N ASN A 132 -7.54 -41.60 4.78
CA ASN A 132 -8.04 -41.40 3.41
C ASN A 132 -9.00 -40.21 3.26
N ASP A 133 -9.62 -39.75 4.35
CA ASP A 133 -10.59 -38.66 4.33
C ASP A 133 -10.06 -37.41 5.03
N VAL A 134 -10.21 -36.25 4.37
CA VAL A 134 -9.86 -34.96 4.97
C VAL A 134 -10.94 -34.55 5.97
N GLY A 135 -10.52 -34.36 7.21
CA GLY A 135 -11.35 -33.92 8.31
C GLY A 135 -11.88 -32.49 8.18
N TYR A 136 -13.02 -32.26 8.82
CA TYR A 136 -13.55 -30.91 9.00
C TYR A 136 -12.62 -30.07 9.89
N MET A 137 -12.37 -28.82 9.50
CA MET A 137 -11.54 -27.88 10.24
C MET A 137 -12.36 -26.66 10.65
N THR A 138 -12.09 -26.12 11.83
CA THR A 138 -12.76 -24.90 12.29
C THR A 138 -11.85 -24.04 13.17
N LEU A 139 -12.20 -22.76 13.26
CA LEU A 139 -11.59 -21.80 14.17
C LEU A 139 -12.61 -21.36 15.22
N VAL A 140 -12.16 -21.23 16.46
CA VAL A 140 -12.91 -20.61 17.55
C VAL A 140 -12.09 -19.45 18.09
N ASN A 141 -12.64 -18.25 17.94
CA ASN A 141 -12.03 -17.02 18.43
C ASN A 141 -12.41 -16.80 19.89
N GLY A 142 -11.42 -16.49 20.72
CA GLY A 142 -11.66 -15.74 21.95
C GLY A 142 -12.28 -14.38 21.66
N LYS A 143 -12.97 -13.83 22.66
CA LYS A 143 -13.71 -12.57 22.51
C LYS A 143 -12.81 -11.39 22.10
N HIS A 144 -11.62 -11.28 22.65
CA HIS A 144 -10.68 -10.20 22.31
C HIS A 144 -9.96 -10.44 20.98
N VAL A 145 -9.79 -11.70 20.59
CA VAL A 145 -9.16 -12.13 19.33
C VAL A 145 -9.93 -11.62 18.11
N SER A 146 -11.26 -11.50 18.21
CA SER A 146 -12.15 -11.16 17.08
C SER A 146 -11.87 -9.79 16.44
N SER A 147 -11.15 -8.90 17.13
CA SER A 147 -10.72 -7.60 16.59
C SER A 147 -9.56 -7.71 15.57
N ILE A 148 -8.82 -8.81 15.61
CA ILE A 148 -7.66 -9.09 14.76
C ILE A 148 -7.95 -10.26 13.82
N MET A 149 -8.55 -11.33 14.34
CA MET A 149 -9.04 -12.48 13.54
C MET A 149 -10.50 -12.29 13.14
N ASP A 150 -10.78 -11.16 12.51
CA ASP A 150 -12.08 -10.88 11.90
C ASP A 150 -12.34 -11.76 10.66
N ALA A 151 -13.47 -11.53 9.97
CA ALA A 151 -13.86 -12.32 8.79
C ALA A 151 -12.81 -12.30 7.67
N GLN A 152 -12.16 -11.17 7.38
CA GLN A 152 -11.14 -11.09 6.34
C GLN A 152 -9.85 -11.80 6.76
N ALA A 153 -9.45 -11.64 8.02
CA ALA A 153 -8.29 -12.36 8.56
C ALA A 153 -8.51 -13.88 8.56
N THR A 154 -9.74 -14.30 8.88
CA THR A 154 -10.16 -15.70 8.81
C THR A 154 -10.11 -16.24 7.37
N GLU A 155 -10.57 -15.48 6.38
CA GLU A 155 -10.49 -15.86 4.97
C GLU A 155 -9.03 -15.99 4.49
N ILE A 156 -8.16 -15.07 4.91
CA ILE A 156 -6.71 -15.13 4.67
C ILE A 156 -6.11 -16.39 5.30
N PHE A 157 -6.48 -16.70 6.54
CA PHE A 157 -6.04 -17.91 7.23
C PHE A 157 -6.41 -19.17 6.46
N TRP A 158 -7.67 -19.32 6.07
CA TRP A 158 -8.12 -20.49 5.32
C TRP A 158 -7.44 -20.59 3.96
N THR A 159 -7.14 -19.46 3.32
CA THR A 159 -6.41 -19.45 2.04
C THR A 159 -4.99 -20.00 2.21
N TYR A 160 -4.26 -19.58 3.24
CA TYR A 160 -2.93 -20.13 3.52
C TYR A 160 -2.98 -21.57 4.00
N LEU A 161 -4.02 -21.95 4.76
CA LEU A 161 -4.19 -23.33 5.17
C LEU A 161 -4.40 -24.23 3.97
N ASP A 162 -5.31 -23.89 3.06
CA ASP A 162 -5.57 -24.65 1.84
C ASP A 162 -4.27 -24.85 1.02
N GLU A 163 -3.51 -23.76 0.80
CA GLU A 163 -2.24 -23.81 0.08
C GLU A 163 -1.22 -24.75 0.75
N TYR A 164 -1.04 -24.65 2.06
CA TYR A 164 0.01 -25.40 2.76
C TYR A 164 -0.41 -26.81 3.13
N TRP A 165 -1.70 -27.05 3.38
CA TRP A 165 -2.25 -28.37 3.72
C TRP A 165 -2.14 -29.36 2.56
N PHE A 166 -2.35 -28.89 1.33
CA PHE A 166 -2.24 -29.72 0.11
C PHE A 166 -0.84 -29.70 -0.53
N SER A 167 0.16 -29.16 0.16
CA SER A 167 1.55 -29.13 -0.30
C SER A 167 2.37 -30.33 0.22
N ASP A 168 3.61 -30.46 -0.25
CA ASP A 168 4.56 -31.50 0.21
C ASP A 168 5.13 -31.23 1.64
N ARG A 169 4.51 -30.34 2.41
CA ARG A 169 4.95 -29.98 3.77
C ARG A 169 4.51 -31.04 4.78
N SER A 170 5.27 -31.17 5.87
CA SER A 170 4.80 -31.88 7.06
C SER A 170 3.63 -31.14 7.71
N THR A 171 2.81 -31.84 8.50
CA THR A 171 1.73 -31.23 9.28
C THR A 171 2.25 -30.10 10.17
N ASP A 172 3.39 -30.33 10.83
CA ASP A 172 4.09 -29.33 11.66
C ASP A 172 4.37 -28.04 10.88
N ASP A 173 4.91 -28.17 9.67
CA ASP A 173 5.31 -27.01 8.86
C ASP A 173 4.12 -26.35 8.17
N ALA A 174 3.10 -27.12 7.75
CA ALA A 174 1.88 -26.59 7.19
C ALA A 174 1.16 -25.70 8.19
N ILE A 175 0.91 -26.20 9.41
CA ILE A 175 0.24 -25.44 10.46
C ILE A 175 1.06 -24.21 10.86
N VAL A 176 2.36 -24.36 11.14
CA VAL A 176 3.21 -23.22 11.49
C VAL A 176 3.21 -22.16 10.40
N ALA A 177 3.38 -22.56 9.13
CA ALA A 177 3.39 -21.64 8.01
C ALA A 177 2.04 -20.91 7.85
N THR A 178 0.91 -21.60 8.04
CA THR A 178 -0.42 -20.97 7.96
C THR A 178 -0.55 -19.85 8.98
N PHE A 179 -0.21 -20.11 10.24
CA PHE A 179 -0.28 -19.10 11.29
C PHE A 179 0.69 -17.95 11.00
N ASP A 180 1.96 -18.25 10.70
CA ASP A 180 2.98 -17.22 10.46
C ASP A 180 2.62 -16.33 9.25
N SER A 181 2.27 -16.92 8.10
CA SER A 181 1.85 -16.18 6.90
C SER A 181 0.58 -15.36 7.15
N THR A 182 -0.36 -15.89 7.94
CA THR A 182 -1.55 -15.13 8.34
C THR A 182 -1.18 -13.92 9.17
N ALA A 183 -0.39 -14.08 10.23
CA ALA A 183 0.08 -12.97 11.06
C ALA A 183 0.78 -11.90 10.20
N ASP A 184 1.64 -12.33 9.29
CA ASP A 184 2.38 -11.42 8.41
C ASP A 184 1.43 -10.61 7.55
N ARG A 185 0.47 -11.28 6.92
CA ARG A 185 -0.49 -10.64 6.03
C ARG A 185 -1.43 -9.68 6.76
N ILE A 186 -1.97 -10.07 7.91
CA ILE A 186 -2.99 -9.29 8.62
C ILE A 186 -2.40 -8.15 9.45
N MET A 187 -1.15 -8.30 9.91
CA MET A 187 -0.43 -7.30 10.72
C MET A 187 0.44 -6.36 9.87
N THR A 188 0.76 -6.73 8.63
CA THR A 188 1.39 -5.79 7.69
C THR A 188 0.44 -4.63 7.49
N LYS A 189 0.86 -3.43 7.93
CA LYS A 189 0.10 -2.22 7.70
C LYS A 189 -0.09 -2.07 6.20
N THR A 190 -1.34 -2.10 5.75
CA THR A 190 -1.64 -1.58 4.41
C THR A 190 -1.40 -0.09 4.49
N THR A 191 -0.17 0.33 4.16
CA THR A 191 0.04 1.65 3.58
C THR A 191 -0.84 1.64 2.35
N THR A 192 -2.08 2.10 2.50
CA THR A 192 -3.10 2.03 1.46
C THR A 192 -2.42 2.51 0.18
N ARG A 193 -2.63 1.84 -0.94
CA ARG A 193 -2.12 2.29 -2.25
C ARG A 193 -2.32 3.80 -2.45
N ASN A 194 -3.37 4.36 -1.85
CA ASN A 194 -3.63 5.79 -1.69
C ASN A 194 -2.56 6.61 -0.97
N ASP A 195 -1.94 6.15 0.11
CA ASP A 195 -0.90 6.91 0.82
C ASP A 195 0.39 6.97 0.01
N VAL A 196 0.79 5.88 -0.64
CA VAL A 196 1.93 5.91 -1.57
C VAL A 196 1.63 6.82 -2.76
N HIS A 197 0.43 6.74 -3.34
CA HIS A 197 0.03 7.65 -4.42
C HIS A 197 -0.02 9.12 -3.98
N LYS A 198 -0.52 9.44 -2.77
CA LYS A 198 -0.50 10.82 -2.25
C LYS A 198 0.92 11.36 -2.16
N TRP A 199 1.86 10.59 -1.60
CA TRP A 199 3.25 11.01 -1.47
C TRP A 199 3.94 11.16 -2.82
N VAL A 200 3.67 10.26 -3.78
CA VAL A 200 4.19 10.36 -5.15
C VAL A 200 3.61 11.59 -5.88
N ILE A 201 2.32 11.86 -5.76
CA ILE A 201 1.67 13.04 -6.35
C ILE A 201 2.27 14.32 -5.77
N ILE A 202 2.44 14.40 -4.44
CA ILE A 202 3.06 15.55 -3.78
C ILE A 202 4.51 15.74 -4.27
N ALA A 203 5.29 14.66 -4.36
CA ALA A 203 6.66 14.72 -4.86
C ALA A 203 6.75 15.24 -6.31
N VAL A 204 5.85 14.76 -7.20
CA VAL A 204 5.77 15.23 -8.59
C VAL A 204 5.41 16.71 -8.66
N ILE A 205 4.45 17.18 -7.85
CA ILE A 205 4.08 18.60 -7.79
C ILE A 205 5.27 19.46 -7.34
N VAL A 206 5.97 19.04 -6.28
CA VAL A 206 7.13 19.78 -5.75
C VAL A 206 8.25 19.86 -6.80
N ILE A 207 8.58 18.75 -7.47
CA ILE A 207 9.60 18.72 -8.53
C ILE A 207 9.18 19.61 -9.71
N GLY A 208 7.90 19.60 -10.09
CA GLY A 208 7.36 20.47 -11.14
C GLY A 208 7.51 21.96 -10.80
N VAL A 209 7.18 22.36 -9.56
CA VAL A 209 7.33 23.75 -9.10
C VAL A 209 8.78 24.19 -9.08
N LEU A 210 9.70 23.33 -8.60
CA LEU A 210 11.13 23.62 -8.58
C LEU A 210 11.71 23.78 -10.00
N ALA A 211 11.30 22.93 -10.95
CA ALA A 211 11.73 23.03 -12.33
C ALA A 211 11.26 24.34 -13.00
N ILE A 212 10.00 24.74 -12.76
CA ILE A 212 9.47 26.03 -13.25
C ILE A 212 10.24 27.19 -12.62
N GLY A 213 10.49 27.15 -11.31
CA GLY A 213 11.28 28.16 -10.60
C GLY A 213 12.69 28.31 -11.17
N ALA A 214 13.37 27.20 -11.46
CA ALA A 214 14.71 27.20 -12.06
C ALA A 214 14.71 27.81 -13.47
N VAL A 215 13.70 27.50 -14.30
CA VAL A 215 13.57 28.09 -15.65
C VAL A 215 13.32 29.60 -15.56
N VAL A 216 12.44 30.06 -14.67
CA VAL A 216 12.18 31.50 -14.45
C VAL A 216 13.44 32.22 -13.97
N ALA A 217 14.16 31.66 -12.99
CA ALA A 217 15.40 32.22 -12.50
C ALA A 217 16.45 32.33 -13.62
N TRP A 218 16.58 31.30 -14.46
CA TRP A 218 17.53 31.31 -15.57
C TRP A 218 17.14 32.35 -16.64
N MET A 219 15.85 32.52 -16.94
CA MET A 219 15.36 33.57 -17.84
C MET A 219 15.62 34.98 -17.28
N LEU A 220 15.42 35.20 -15.98
CA LEU A 220 15.70 36.49 -15.34
C LEU A 220 17.19 36.82 -15.33
N ILE A 221 18.04 35.82 -15.05
CA ILE A 221 19.51 35.97 -15.11
C ILE A 221 19.93 36.30 -16.55
N LYS A 222 19.38 35.61 -17.54
CA LYS A 222 19.68 35.86 -18.95
C LYS A 222 19.30 37.28 -19.37
N ARG A 223 18.10 37.76 -19.00
CA ARG A 223 17.68 39.14 -19.27
C ARG A 223 18.58 40.16 -18.60
N LYS A 224 19.00 39.94 -17.35
CA LYS A 224 19.93 40.84 -16.66
C LYS A 224 21.26 40.96 -17.40
N ARG A 225 21.81 39.85 -17.88
CA ARG A 225 23.05 39.84 -18.69
C ARG A 225 22.88 40.57 -20.02
N GLU A 226 21.72 40.45 -20.67
CA GLU A 226 21.41 41.18 -21.91
C GLU A 226 21.28 42.69 -21.68
N HIS A 227 20.70 43.12 -20.55
CA HIS A 227 20.64 44.53 -20.17
C HIS A 227 22.01 45.11 -19.82
N GLU A 228 22.85 44.37 -19.09
CA GLU A 228 24.21 44.78 -18.77
C GLU A 228 25.05 44.95 -20.04
N GLN A 229 24.96 44.01 -21.00
CA GLN A 229 25.64 44.11 -22.30
C GLN A 229 25.10 45.21 -23.22
N TYR A 230 23.85 45.64 -23.05
CA TYR A 230 23.27 46.78 -23.77
C TYR A 230 23.73 48.11 -23.17
N VAL A 231 23.79 48.20 -21.83
CA VAL A 231 24.32 49.37 -21.10
C VAL A 231 25.82 49.52 -21.34
N GLU A 232 26.61 48.44 -21.33
CA GLU A 232 28.03 48.50 -21.69
C GLU A 232 28.23 48.99 -23.14
N ARG A 233 27.42 48.51 -24.10
CA ARG A 233 27.45 49.03 -25.47
C ARG A 233 27.08 50.52 -25.56
N MET A 234 26.14 51.02 -24.76
CA MET A 234 25.84 52.45 -24.69
C MET A 234 26.99 53.28 -24.11
N VAL A 235 27.80 52.71 -23.21
CA VAL A 235 28.93 53.38 -22.57
C VAL A 235 30.21 53.32 -23.43
N THR A 236 30.39 52.29 -24.26
CA THR A 236 31.62 52.07 -25.05
C THR A 236 31.50 52.42 -26.54
N THR A 237 30.31 52.76 -27.04
CA THR A 237 30.14 53.20 -28.44
C THR A 237 30.40 54.71 -28.52
N PRO A 238 31.32 55.20 -29.37
CA PRO A 238 31.57 56.63 -29.52
C PRO A 238 30.32 57.35 -30.04
N LEU A 239 30.12 58.58 -29.56
CA LEU A 239 28.89 59.38 -29.64
C LEU A 239 28.38 59.72 -31.07
N ASP A 240 29.07 59.30 -32.14
CA ASP A 240 28.74 59.68 -33.52
C ASP A 240 27.75 58.74 -34.24
N GLU A 241 27.47 57.54 -33.71
CA GLU A 241 26.55 56.57 -34.35
C GLU A 241 25.26 56.33 -33.54
N ALA A 242 25.11 56.99 -32.39
CA ALA A 242 23.87 57.00 -31.61
C ALA A 242 22.88 58.02 -32.18
N ARG A 243 22.45 57.82 -33.42
CA ARG A 243 21.30 58.54 -33.98
C ARG A 243 20.04 57.96 -33.33
N ASP A 244 19.56 58.65 -32.29
CA ASP A 244 18.48 58.20 -31.42
C ASP A 244 17.12 58.27 -32.14
N PRO A 245 16.42 57.14 -32.40
CA PRO A 245 15.10 57.14 -33.04
C PRO A 245 14.02 57.80 -32.17
N ILE A 246 14.32 58.06 -30.89
CA ILE A 246 13.42 58.80 -29.99
C ILE A 246 13.49 60.31 -30.30
N LEU A 247 14.68 60.87 -30.57
CA LEU A 247 14.84 62.28 -30.92
C LEU A 247 14.15 62.64 -32.24
N GLU A 248 14.22 61.77 -33.25
CA GLU A 248 13.56 61.97 -34.55
C GLU A 248 12.01 62.03 -34.42
N LYS A 249 11.46 61.33 -33.43
CA LYS A 249 10.02 61.33 -33.15
C LYS A 249 9.56 62.61 -32.45
N TYR A 250 10.43 63.25 -31.66
CA TYR A 250 10.15 64.55 -31.03
C TYR A 250 10.36 65.70 -32.02
N ASP A 251 11.40 65.65 -32.85
CA ASP A 251 11.64 66.64 -33.92
C ASP A 251 10.51 66.64 -34.97
N GLN A 252 9.94 65.47 -35.32
CA GLN A 252 8.79 65.38 -36.23
C GLN A 252 7.47 65.84 -35.59
N ALA A 253 7.34 65.78 -34.26
CA ALA A 253 6.15 66.27 -33.56
C ALA A 253 6.15 67.80 -33.50
N ASP A 254 7.29 68.40 -33.17
CA ASP A 254 7.45 69.86 -33.11
C ASP A 254 7.32 70.52 -34.49
N HIS A 255 7.77 69.85 -35.56
CA HIS A 255 7.63 70.37 -36.93
C HIS A 255 6.19 70.34 -37.46
N ASN A 256 5.37 69.37 -37.02
CA ASN A 256 3.96 69.25 -37.43
C ASN A 256 3.04 70.22 -36.67
N ASP A 257 3.38 70.59 -35.42
CA ASP A 257 2.61 71.56 -34.65
C ASP A 257 2.82 73.01 -35.15
N GLN A 258 3.97 73.34 -35.75
CA GLN A 258 4.18 74.66 -36.36
C GLN A 258 3.45 74.83 -37.70
N VAL A 259 3.38 73.78 -38.54
CA VAL A 259 2.66 73.84 -39.83
C VAL A 259 1.13 73.87 -39.62
N GLY A 260 0.63 73.29 -38.52
CA GLY A 260 -0.80 73.32 -38.15
C GLY A 260 -1.32 74.68 -37.66
N GLN A 261 -0.44 75.58 -37.19
CA GLN A 261 -0.86 76.91 -36.69
C GLN A 261 -0.82 78.01 -37.77
N GLU A 262 -0.04 77.87 -38.85
CA GLU A 262 -0.07 78.81 -39.98
C GLU A 262 -1.31 78.64 -40.90
N GLN A 263 -2.03 77.51 -40.86
CA GLN A 263 -3.25 77.30 -41.66
C GLN A 263 -4.58 77.66 -40.98
N LYS A 264 -4.56 78.18 -39.74
CA LYS A 264 -5.78 78.69 -39.04
C LYS A 264 -5.78 80.20 -38.84
N GLY A 265 -4.90 80.91 -39.53
CA GLY A 265 -4.78 82.37 -39.51
C GLY A 265 -4.90 83.01 -40.89
N GLN A 266 -5.87 82.60 -41.71
CA GLN A 266 -6.41 83.35 -42.85
C GLN A 266 -7.88 83.01 -43.05
#